data_AF-A0A956B7Z0-F1
#
_entry.id   AF-A0A956B7Z0-F1
#
_cell.length_a   1.000
_cell.length_b   1.000
_cell.length_c   1.000
_cell.angle_alpha   90.00
_cell.angle_beta   90.00
_cell.angle_gamma   90.00
#
_symmetry.space_group_name_H-M   'P 1'
#
loop_
_entity.id
_entity.type
_entity.pdbx_description
1 polymer ?
#
loop_
_entity_poly.entity_id
_entity_poly.type
_entity_poly.pdbx_seq_one_letter_code
_entity_poly.pdbx_strand_id
1 'polypeptide(L)'
;MEAMLPAEAGLPGVADCAPDLFITRISKEACGRLWWGMVAAGFAFQLLPVVVVGIPLPAFLLSARARDRYAFKLSTHRSYLIRQVAFIAKFAAGLCWGGHDSVREALALPPYATDPGTWRAS
;
A
#
# COMPACT_ATOMS: atom_id res chain seq x y z
N MET A 1 -0.56 2.69 -4.61
CA MET A 1 -0.65 2.74 -3.13
C MET A 1 -1.36 3.99 -2.66
N GLU A 2 -1.16 5.14 -3.31
CA GLU A 2 -1.78 6.44 -3.01
C GLU A 2 -3.30 6.40 -2.75
N ALA A 3 -4.06 5.56 -3.46
CA ALA A 3 -5.50 5.44 -3.25
C ALA A 3 -5.94 4.76 -1.93
N MET A 4 -5.00 4.19 -1.14
CA MET A 4 -5.33 3.41 0.07
C MET A 4 -5.32 4.22 1.36
N LEU A 5 -4.50 5.28 1.41
CA LEU A 5 -4.31 6.16 2.57
C LEU A 5 -4.14 7.60 2.06
N PRO A 6 -5.26 8.30 1.80
CA PRO A 6 -5.24 9.71 1.39
C PRO A 6 -4.79 10.61 2.56
N ALA A 7 -4.35 11.82 2.23
CA ALA A 7 -4.09 12.84 3.24
C ALA A 7 -5.41 13.29 3.87
N GLU A 8 -5.54 13.17 5.20
CA GLU A 8 -6.72 13.60 5.95
C GLU A 8 -6.31 14.20 7.30
N ALA A 9 -7.07 15.22 7.75
CA ALA A 9 -6.99 15.80 9.09
C ALA A 9 -5.57 16.23 9.55
N GLY A 10 -4.74 16.74 8.63
CA GLY A 10 -3.38 17.21 8.94
C GLY A 10 -2.31 16.12 8.96
N LEU A 11 -2.67 14.87 8.65
CA LEU A 11 -1.72 13.77 8.46
C LEU A 11 -1.34 13.66 6.97
N PRO A 12 -0.05 13.39 6.66
CA PRO A 12 0.39 13.22 5.29
C PRO A 12 -0.23 11.96 4.66
N GLY A 13 -0.44 11.98 3.35
CA GLY A 13 -0.84 10.79 2.62
C GLY A 13 0.35 9.84 2.39
N VAL A 14 0.09 8.61 1.96
CA VAL A 14 1.19 7.68 1.59
C VAL A 14 2.07 8.21 0.46
N ALA A 15 1.52 9.02 -0.45
CA ALA A 15 2.30 9.64 -1.52
C ALA A 15 3.40 10.57 -0.97
N ASP A 16 3.13 11.22 0.16
CA ASP A 16 4.06 12.15 0.80
C ASP A 16 5.11 11.43 1.67
N CYS A 17 4.95 10.11 1.87
CA CYS A 17 5.80 9.29 2.74
C CYS A 17 6.95 8.58 2.00
N ALA A 18 7.40 9.15 0.88
CA ALA A 18 8.46 8.60 0.01
C ALA A 18 8.27 7.11 -0.37
N PRO A 19 7.14 6.74 -1.01
CA PRO A 19 6.79 5.35 -1.32
C PRO A 19 7.83 4.65 -2.20
N ASP A 20 8.52 5.37 -3.09
CA ASP A 20 9.55 4.79 -3.96
C ASP A 20 10.79 4.31 -3.19
N LEU A 21 11.19 5.07 -2.17
CA LEU A 21 12.29 4.67 -1.28
C LEU A 21 11.88 3.43 -0.48
N PHE A 22 10.65 3.38 0.01
CA PHE A 22 10.12 2.21 0.70
C PHE A 22 10.11 0.96 -0.19
N ILE A 23 9.63 1.07 -1.44
CA ILE A 23 9.63 -0.05 -2.40
C ILE A 23 11.06 -0.51 -2.70
N THR A 24 11.99 0.43 -2.85
CA THR A 24 13.40 0.12 -3.11
C THR A 24 14.03 -0.63 -1.94
N ARG A 25 13.74 -0.20 -0.70
CA ARG A 25 14.24 -0.86 0.51
C ARG A 25 13.63 -2.25 0.67
N ILE A 26 12.30 -2.37 0.58
CA ILE A 26 11.62 -3.64 0.82
C ILE A 26 11.98 -4.69 -0.25
N SER A 27 12.21 -4.28 -1.50
CA SER A 27 12.68 -5.22 -2.55
C SER A 27 14.08 -5.76 -2.26
N LYS A 28 14.93 -4.96 -1.60
CA LYS A 28 16.29 -5.34 -1.22
C LYS A 28 16.36 -6.06 0.11
N GLU A 29 15.41 -5.90 1.02
CA GLU A 29 15.52 -6.42 2.39
C GLU A 29 14.54 -7.56 2.68
N ALA A 30 13.32 -7.52 2.14
CA ALA A 30 12.30 -8.51 2.43
C ALA A 30 12.69 -9.93 1.96
N CYS A 31 12.12 -10.93 2.62
CA CYS A 31 12.17 -12.30 2.11
C CYS A 31 11.41 -12.39 0.77
N GLY A 32 11.88 -13.25 -0.14
CA GLY A 32 11.33 -13.32 -1.49
C GLY A 32 9.81 -13.58 -1.54
N ARG A 33 9.27 -14.34 -0.58
CA ARG A 33 7.82 -14.60 -0.48
C ARG A 33 7.00 -13.34 -0.22
N LEU A 34 7.46 -12.48 0.68
CA LEU A 34 6.79 -11.21 0.98
C LEU A 34 6.84 -10.27 -0.23
N TRP A 35 8.01 -10.15 -0.86
CA TRP A 35 8.18 -9.33 -2.06
C TRP A 35 7.24 -9.77 -3.19
N TRP A 36 7.24 -11.07 -3.52
CA TRP A 36 6.35 -11.60 -4.55
C TRP A 36 4.87 -11.43 -4.20
N GLY A 37 4.49 -11.61 -2.93
CA GLY A 37 3.13 -11.34 -2.47
C GLY A 37 2.69 -9.89 -2.68
N MET A 38 3.58 -8.94 -2.37
CA MET A 38 3.32 -7.51 -2.59
C MET A 38 3.23 -7.15 -4.07
N VAL A 39 4.15 -7.65 -4.89
CA VAL A 39 4.13 -7.43 -6.35
C VAL A 39 2.86 -8.02 -6.97
N ALA A 40 2.52 -9.26 -6.61
CA ALA A 40 1.31 -9.93 -7.09
C ALA A 40 0.04 -9.17 -6.68
N ALA A 41 -0.03 -8.68 -5.44
CA ALA A 41 -1.14 -7.85 -4.99
C ALA A 41 -1.22 -6.52 -5.75
N GLY A 42 -0.08 -5.89 -6.06
CA GLY A 42 -0.02 -4.69 -6.89
C GLY A 42 -0.59 -4.90 -8.28
N PHE A 43 -0.18 -5.96 -8.97
CA PHE A 43 -0.73 -6.33 -10.28
C PHE A 43 -2.22 -6.69 -10.20
N ALA A 44 -2.60 -7.54 -9.24
CA ALA A 44 -3.99 -7.93 -9.05
C ALA A 44 -4.87 -6.70 -8.79
N PHE A 45 -4.41 -5.73 -8.00
CA PHE A 45 -5.16 -4.50 -7.73
C PHE A 45 -5.43 -3.69 -9.01
N GLN A 46 -4.54 -3.73 -10.00
CA GLN A 46 -4.75 -3.05 -11.28
C GLN A 46 -5.72 -3.79 -12.20
N LEU A 47 -5.76 -5.12 -12.14
CA LEU A 47 -6.60 -5.97 -13.00
C LEU A 47 -8.00 -6.24 -12.43
N LEU A 48 -8.15 -6.18 -11.11
CA LEU A 48 -9.41 -6.48 -10.42
C LEU A 48 -10.57 -5.50 -10.68
N PRO A 49 -10.42 -4.25 -11.18
CA PRO A 49 -11.57 -3.44 -11.57
C PRO A 49 -12.51 -4.16 -12.55
N VAL A 50 -11.96 -4.99 -13.45
CA VAL A 50 -12.75 -5.79 -14.40
C VAL A 50 -13.70 -6.74 -13.67
N VAL A 51 -13.22 -7.39 -12.62
CA VAL A 51 -13.97 -8.38 -11.85
C VAL A 51 -14.88 -7.74 -10.81
N VAL A 52 -14.43 -6.66 -10.16
CA VAL A 52 -15.09 -6.07 -8.99
C VAL A 52 -16.13 -5.00 -9.38
N VAL A 53 -15.83 -4.19 -10.40
CA VAL A 53 -16.72 -3.10 -10.86
C VAL A 53 -17.18 -3.25 -12.32
N GLY A 54 -16.65 -4.23 -13.07
CA GLY A 54 -17.03 -4.47 -14.47
C GLY A 54 -16.42 -3.49 -15.45
N ILE A 55 -15.39 -2.74 -15.05
CA ILE A 55 -14.76 -1.71 -15.89
C ILE A 55 -13.45 -2.29 -16.45
N PRO A 56 -13.29 -2.38 -17.79
CA PRO A 56 -12.09 -2.91 -18.45
C PRO A 56 -10.95 -1.88 -18.47
N LEU A 57 -10.75 -1.15 -17.37
CA LEU A 57 -9.68 -0.17 -17.21
C LEU A 57 -8.83 -0.52 -15.99
N PRO A 58 -7.50 -0.38 -16.09
CA PRO A 58 -6.63 -0.44 -14.92
C PRO A 58 -7.06 0.55 -13.84
N ALA A 59 -6.84 0.20 -12.57
CA ALA A 59 -7.28 1.02 -11.44
C ALA A 59 -6.70 2.45 -11.47
N PHE A 60 -5.52 2.65 -12.06
CA PHE A 60 -4.92 3.99 -12.23
C PHE A 60 -5.61 4.88 -13.29
N LEU A 61 -6.33 4.29 -14.25
CA LEU A 61 -7.10 5.03 -15.28
C LEU A 61 -8.55 5.32 -14.84
N LEU A 62 -8.97 4.83 -13.68
CA LEU A 62 -10.31 5.07 -13.18
C LEU A 62 -10.47 6.52 -12.69
N SER A 63 -11.65 7.09 -12.96
CA SER A 63 -12.03 8.39 -12.36
C SER A 63 -12.03 8.30 -10.82
N ALA A 64 -11.88 9.42 -10.12
CA ALA A 64 -11.84 9.43 -8.65
C ALA A 64 -13.04 8.71 -8.01
N ARG A 65 -14.25 8.96 -8.53
CA ARG A 65 -15.49 8.30 -8.09
C ARG A 65 -15.51 6.80 -8.36
N ALA A 66 -14.95 6.37 -9.51
CA ALA A 66 -14.86 4.96 -9.84
C ALA A 66 -13.80 4.23 -9.01
N ARG A 67 -12.67 4.89 -8.68
CA ARG A 67 -11.64 4.39 -7.78
C ARG A 67 -12.18 4.17 -6.37
N ASP A 68 -12.93 5.13 -5.84
CA ASP A 68 -13.52 5.01 -4.51
C ASP A 68 -14.53 3.86 -4.44
N ARG A 69 -15.45 3.78 -5.41
CA ARG A 69 -16.39 2.65 -5.55
C ARG A 69 -15.66 1.32 -5.68
N TYR A 70 -14.57 1.28 -6.44
CA TYR A 70 -13.74 0.09 -6.58
C TYR A 70 -13.08 -0.30 -5.25
N ALA A 71 -12.47 0.63 -4.53
CA ALA A 71 -11.85 0.40 -3.23
C ALA A 71 -12.86 -0.13 -2.20
N PHE A 72 -14.05 0.48 -2.13
CA PHE A 72 -15.13 0.02 -1.25
C PHE A 72 -15.62 -1.39 -1.60
N LYS A 73 -15.86 -1.68 -2.88
CA LYS A 73 -16.30 -3.02 -3.30
C LYS A 73 -15.22 -4.09 -3.14
N LEU A 74 -13.96 -3.73 -3.32
CA LEU A 74 -12.83 -4.63 -3.14
C LEU A 74 -12.69 -5.06 -1.67
N SER A 75 -12.82 -4.12 -0.73
CA SER A 75 -12.74 -4.39 0.71
C SER A 75 -13.94 -5.18 1.25
N THR A 76 -15.11 -5.03 0.62
CA THR A 76 -16.36 -5.72 1.01
C THR A 76 -16.69 -6.95 0.14
N HIS A 77 -15.77 -7.36 -0.73
CA HIS A 77 -16.01 -8.47 -1.66
C HIS A 77 -16.25 -9.79 -0.92
N ARG A 78 -17.15 -10.64 -1.46
CA ARG A 78 -17.50 -11.94 -0.86
C ARG A 78 -16.34 -12.93 -0.87
N SER A 79 -15.56 -12.94 -1.97
CA SER A 79 -14.36 -13.78 -2.07
C SER A 79 -13.24 -13.26 -1.17
N TYR A 80 -12.80 -14.12 -0.26
CA TYR A 80 -11.69 -13.85 0.64
C TYR A 80 -10.40 -13.51 -0.12
N LEU A 81 -10.10 -14.24 -1.20
CA LEU A 81 -8.88 -14.03 -2.01
C LEU A 81 -8.85 -12.62 -2.63
N ILE A 82 -10.00 -12.14 -3.11
CA ILE A 82 -10.11 -10.79 -3.68
C ILE A 82 -9.93 -9.73 -2.60
N ARG A 83 -10.55 -9.92 -1.43
CA ARG A 83 -10.40 -9.01 -0.29
C ARG A 83 -8.96 -9.00 0.24
N GLN A 84 -8.25 -10.13 0.16
CA GLN A 84 -6.87 -10.24 0.60
C GLN A 84 -5.91 -9.41 -0.23
N VAL A 85 -6.20 -9.15 -1.51
CA VAL A 85 -5.45 -8.19 -2.33
C VAL A 85 -5.50 -6.78 -1.74
N ALA A 86 -6.69 -6.34 -1.32
CA ALA A 86 -6.86 -5.05 -0.64
C ALA A 86 -6.05 -4.99 0.67
N PHE A 87 -6.07 -6.09 1.44
CA PHE A 87 -5.32 -6.20 2.69
C PHE A 87 -3.81 -6.07 2.47
N ILE A 88 -3.23 -6.80 1.51
CA ILE A 88 -1.79 -6.76 1.22
C ILE A 88 -1.38 -5.36 0.71
N ALA A 89 -2.19 -4.76 -0.16
CA ALA A 89 -1.93 -3.40 -0.64
C ALA A 89 -1.97 -2.38 0.51
N LYS A 90 -2.95 -2.50 1.43
CA LYS A 90 -3.06 -1.63 2.61
C LYS A 90 -1.96 -1.88 3.63
N PHE A 91 -1.51 -3.13 3.76
CA PHE A 91 -0.38 -3.49 4.62
C PHE A 91 0.90 -2.79 4.16
N ALA A 92 1.25 -2.88 2.88
CA ALA A 92 2.42 -2.18 2.32
C ALA A 92 2.33 -0.66 2.48
N ALA A 93 1.15 -0.09 2.19
CA ALA A 93 0.88 1.33 2.36
C ALA A 93 1.01 1.76 3.83
N GLY A 94 0.50 0.96 4.77
CA GLY A 94 0.56 1.22 6.21
C GLY A 94 1.97 1.13 6.78
N LEU A 95 2.80 0.20 6.28
CA LEU A 95 4.22 0.12 6.66
C LEU A 95 4.99 1.37 6.21
N CYS A 96 4.76 1.82 4.99
CA CYS A 96 5.36 3.05 4.45
C CYS A 96 4.91 4.28 5.24
N TRP A 97 3.60 4.43 5.45
CA TRP A 97 3.00 5.55 6.17
C TRP A 97 3.41 5.60 7.65
N GLY A 98 3.25 4.50 8.38
CA GLY A 98 3.53 4.44 9.82
C GLY A 98 5.02 4.49 10.18
N GLY A 99 5.89 4.36 9.17
CA GLY A 99 7.33 4.55 9.34
C GLY A 99 7.82 5.97 9.06
N HIS A 100 6.97 6.85 8.54
CA HIS A 100 7.36 8.22 8.24
C HIS A 100 7.38 9.09 9.50
N ASP A 101 8.44 9.87 9.71
CA ASP A 101 8.67 10.61 10.96
C ASP A 101 7.54 11.58 11.29
N SER A 102 7.01 12.31 10.30
CA SER A 102 5.90 13.26 10.54
C SER A 102 4.59 12.56 10.93
N VAL A 103 4.35 11.33 10.45
CA VAL A 103 3.18 10.53 10.87
C VAL A 103 3.36 10.07 12.32
N ARG A 104 4.57 9.63 12.67
CA ARG A 104 4.88 9.15 14.01
C ARG A 104 4.81 10.28 15.03
N GLU A 105 5.33 11.45 14.69
CA GLU A 105 5.25 12.66 15.51
C GLU A 105 3.79 13.05 15.77
N ALA A 106 2.95 13.09 14.73
CA ALA A 106 1.54 13.39 14.86
C ALA A 106 0.76 12.37 15.72
N LEU A 107 1.23 11.12 15.79
CA LEU A 107 0.69 10.07 16.64
C LEU A 107 1.37 9.97 18.02
N ALA A 108 2.25 10.92 18.37
CA ALA A 108 3.04 10.92 19.61
C ALA A 108 3.88 9.64 19.81
N LEU A 109 4.36 9.05 18.71
CA LEU A 109 5.22 7.87 18.70
C LEU A 109 6.70 8.28 18.53
N PRO A 110 7.64 7.61 19.22
CA PRO A 110 9.06 7.90 19.05
C PRO A 110 9.52 7.56 17.63
N PRO A 111 10.50 8.28 17.06
CA PRO A 111 11.08 7.96 15.76
C PRO A 111 11.73 6.57 15.79
N TYR A 112 11.83 5.93 14.63
CA TYR A 112 12.58 4.68 14.55
C TYR A 112 14.07 4.94 14.74
N ALA A 113 14.77 3.96 15.34
CA ALA A 113 16.22 4.00 15.41
C ALA A 113 16.81 3.97 13.99
N THR A 114 17.95 4.64 13.81
CA THR A 114 18.68 4.60 12.55
C THR A 114 18.99 3.15 12.17
N ASP A 115 18.58 2.77 10.96
CA ASP A 115 18.85 1.43 10.42
C ASP A 115 20.36 1.23 10.26
N PRO A 116 20.97 0.23 10.93
CA PRO A 116 22.40 -0.04 10.81
C PRO A 116 22.78 -0.67 9.46
N GLY A 117 21.80 -1.16 8.67
CA GLY A 117 22.04 -1.70 7.32
C GLY A 117 22.81 -3.03 7.29
N THR A 118 23.04 -3.68 8.43
CA THR A 118 23.91 -4.86 8.56
C THR A 118 23.19 -6.20 8.36
N TRP A 119 21.86 -6.22 8.28
CA TRP A 119 21.04 -7.44 8.31
C TRP A 119 21.38 -8.48 7.24
N ARG A 120 21.82 -8.08 6.04
CA ARG A 120 22.19 -9.02 4.96
C ARG A 120 23.66 -9.42 4.94
N ALA A 121 24.49 -8.76 5.75
CA ALA A 121 25.93 -9.02 5.85
C ALA A 121 26.29 -9.88 7.08
N SER A 122 25.30 -10.24 7.91
CA SER A 122 25.43 -11.13 9.08
C SER A 122 25.08 -12.57 8.77
#